data_AF-A0A7S1KPW6-F1
#
_entry.id   AF-A0A7S1KPW6-F1
#
_cell.length_a   1.000
_cell.length_b   1.000
_cell.length_c   1.000
_cell.angle_alpha   90.00
_cell.angle_beta   90.00
_cell.angle_gamma   90.00
#
_symmetry.space_group_name_H-M   'P 1'
#
loop_
_entity.id
_entity.type
_entity.pdbx_description
1 polymer ?
#
loop_
_entity_poly.entity_id
_entity_poly.type
_entity_poly.pdbx_seq_one_letter_code
_entity_poly.pdbx_strand_id
1 'polypeptide(L)'
;MLDPLATLSHEAKLIVAEWIKENPNRKPTKEEKDELQRKTGLSRAQVLHQLSYLSEKKGVINVQKKLLLQDWLRDNHYRTEVTSSEMHHLMESTDLSRVQIRDLLTQLVQNHRASPIQPEQRDILLRWLKEHDYTKPSKSERLTLLESTGWTSRQLTEQIRRAMHQHHSISHDESGQIPEGAKDVILEWLINHDF
;
A
#
# COMPACT_ATOMS: atom_id res chain seq x y z
N MET A 1 -4.95 -28.18 -7.49
CA MET A 1 -4.96 -28.10 -8.97
C MET A 1 -3.77 -27.25 -9.40
N LEU A 2 -2.86 -27.81 -10.18
CA LEU A 2 -1.69 -27.08 -10.71
C LEU A 2 -2.19 -26.02 -11.70
N ASP A 3 -1.72 -24.78 -11.55
CA ASP A 3 -2.02 -23.68 -12.47
C ASP A 3 -1.46 -24.04 -13.86
N PRO A 4 -2.30 -24.25 -14.90
CA PRO A 4 -1.84 -24.64 -16.24
C PRO A 4 -0.94 -23.59 -16.90
N LEU A 5 -0.79 -22.43 -16.26
CA LEU A 5 0.01 -21.29 -16.69
C LEU A 5 1.42 -21.28 -16.10
N ALA A 6 1.71 -22.14 -15.12
CA ALA A 6 3.05 -22.29 -14.54
C ALA A 6 4.05 -22.90 -15.54
N THR A 7 3.56 -23.65 -16.53
CA THR A 7 4.35 -24.37 -17.54
C THR A 7 4.57 -23.62 -18.84
N LEU A 8 3.98 -22.43 -19.02
CA LEU A 8 4.18 -21.63 -20.23
C LEU A 8 5.47 -20.80 -20.13
N SER A 9 6.26 -20.79 -21.21
CA SER A 9 7.51 -20.04 -21.26
C SER A 9 7.26 -18.55 -20.98
N HIS A 10 8.20 -17.92 -20.28
CA HIS A 10 8.14 -16.50 -19.97
C HIS A 10 8.01 -15.65 -21.25
N GLU A 11 8.72 -16.06 -22.30
CA GLU A 11 8.71 -15.46 -23.63
C GLU A 11 7.33 -15.49 -24.30
N ALA A 12 6.61 -16.62 -24.24
CA ALA A 12 5.26 -16.73 -24.78
C ALA A 12 4.27 -15.80 -24.07
N LYS A 13 4.42 -15.60 -22.75
CA LYS A 13 3.59 -14.67 -21.97
C LYS A 13 3.87 -13.22 -22.35
N LEU A 14 5.13 -12.86 -22.62
CA LEU A 14 5.53 -11.52 -23.04
C LEU A 14 4.96 -11.16 -24.42
N ILE A 15 5.06 -12.07 -25.39
CA ILE A 15 4.55 -11.86 -26.75
C ILE A 15 3.04 -11.63 -26.75
N VAL A 16 2.27 -12.42 -26.00
CA VAL A 16 0.81 -12.22 -25.87
C VAL A 16 0.50 -10.91 -25.14
N ALA A 17 1.30 -10.53 -24.13
CA ALA A 17 1.12 -9.28 -23.41
C ALA A 17 1.44 -8.04 -24.26
N GLU A 18 2.46 -8.10 -25.13
CA GLU A 18 2.78 -7.06 -26.11
C GLU A 18 1.67 -6.92 -27.16
N TRP A 19 1.15 -8.04 -27.67
CA TRP A 19 0.03 -7.98 -28.61
C TRP A 19 -1.22 -7.31 -28.01
N ILE A 20 -1.54 -7.61 -26.74
CA ILE A 20 -2.64 -6.95 -26.02
C ILE A 20 -2.37 -5.45 -25.82
N LYS A 21 -1.10 -5.06 -25.60
CA LYS A 21 -0.69 -3.66 -25.46
C LYS A 21 -0.89 -2.89 -26.76
N GLU A 22 -0.60 -3.51 -27.90
CA GLU A 22 -0.77 -2.92 -29.24
C GLU A 22 -2.23 -2.92 -29.71
N ASN A 23 -3.05 -3.85 -29.22
CA ASN A 23 -4.44 -4.04 -29.65
C ASN A 23 -5.42 -4.04 -28.46
N PRO A 24 -5.55 -2.91 -27.74
CA PRO A 24 -6.39 -2.84 -26.55
C PRO A 24 -7.86 -3.04 -26.91
N ASN A 25 -8.56 -3.87 -26.11
CA ASN A 25 -10.00 -4.13 -26.19
C ASN A 25 -10.52 -4.74 -27.51
N ARG A 26 -9.62 -5.24 -28.36
CA ARG A 26 -9.98 -5.89 -29.62
C ARG A 26 -9.82 -7.40 -29.52
N LYS A 27 -10.78 -8.14 -30.08
CA LYS A 27 -10.61 -9.59 -30.27
C LYS A 27 -9.68 -9.84 -31.47
N PRO A 28 -8.66 -10.70 -31.33
CA PRO A 28 -7.78 -11.00 -32.46
C PRO A 28 -8.54 -11.68 -33.59
N THR A 29 -8.18 -11.36 -34.83
CA THR A 29 -8.68 -12.04 -36.03
C THR A 29 -8.12 -13.46 -36.13
N LYS A 30 -8.54 -14.20 -37.16
CA LYS A 30 -8.01 -15.54 -37.40
C LYS A 30 -6.53 -15.50 -37.75
N GLU A 31 -6.09 -14.57 -38.59
CA GLU A 31 -4.67 -14.43 -38.97
C GLU A 31 -3.79 -14.06 -37.77
N GLU A 32 -4.26 -13.15 -36.91
CA GLU A 32 -3.51 -12.71 -35.72
C GLU A 32 -3.33 -13.83 -34.68
N LYS A 33 -4.32 -14.73 -34.56
CA LYS A 33 -4.19 -15.93 -33.72
C LYS A 33 -3.16 -16.89 -34.27
N ASP A 34 -3.12 -17.06 -35.59
CA ASP A 34 -2.19 -17.95 -36.26
C ASP A 34 -0.75 -17.39 -36.19
N GLU A 35 -0.59 -16.07 -36.26
CA GLU A 35 0.66 -15.35 -36.02
C GLU A 35 1.15 -15.54 -34.57
N LEU A 36 0.28 -15.30 -33.59
CA LEU A 36 0.62 -15.49 -32.17
C LEU A 36 1.00 -16.93 -31.86
N GLN A 37 0.30 -17.91 -32.44
CA GLN A 37 0.65 -19.32 -32.33
C GLN A 37 2.07 -19.60 -32.86
N ARG A 38 2.43 -19.04 -34.02
CA ARG A 38 3.77 -19.23 -34.60
C ARG A 38 4.86 -18.60 -33.74
N LYS A 39 4.63 -17.38 -33.23
CA LYS A 39 5.60 -16.65 -32.40
C LYS A 39 5.79 -17.25 -31.01
N THR A 40 4.74 -17.83 -30.44
CA THR A 40 4.75 -18.33 -29.06
C THR A 40 4.92 -19.84 -28.94
N GLY A 41 4.76 -20.57 -30.04
CA GLY A 41 4.73 -22.04 -30.06
C GLY A 41 3.51 -22.64 -29.35
N LEU A 42 2.53 -21.81 -28.96
CA LEU A 42 1.35 -22.24 -28.21
C LEU A 42 0.26 -22.77 -29.14
N SER A 43 -0.51 -23.75 -28.66
CA SER A 43 -1.72 -24.16 -29.37
C SER A 43 -2.75 -23.02 -29.39
N ARG A 44 -3.61 -23.01 -30.41
CA ARG A 44 -4.69 -22.01 -30.56
C ARG A 44 -5.57 -21.88 -29.31
N ALA A 45 -5.85 -22.99 -28.63
CA ALA A 45 -6.62 -23.02 -27.38
C ALA A 45 -5.85 -22.33 -26.23
N GLN A 46 -4.54 -22.55 -26.13
CA GLN A 46 -3.68 -21.90 -25.14
C GLN A 46 -3.52 -20.40 -25.40
N VAL A 47 -3.42 -19.98 -26.67
CA VAL A 47 -3.41 -18.55 -27.06
C VAL A 47 -4.73 -17.89 -26.66
N LEU A 48 -5.87 -18.50 -26.97
CA LEU A 48 -7.19 -17.98 -26.58
C LEU A 48 -7.36 -17.92 -25.07
N HIS A 49 -6.96 -18.98 -24.36
CA HIS A 49 -7.01 -19.00 -22.91
C HIS A 49 -6.08 -17.95 -22.30
N GLN A 50 -4.90 -17.69 -22.89
CA GLN A 50 -4.01 -16.61 -22.43
C GLN A 50 -4.53 -15.22 -22.74
N LEU A 51 -5.13 -15.01 -23.90
CA LEU A 51 -5.78 -13.75 -24.23
C LEU A 51 -6.94 -13.49 -23.28
N SER A 52 -7.82 -14.48 -23.06
CA SER A 52 -8.91 -14.41 -22.10
C SER A 52 -8.38 -14.20 -20.68
N TYR A 53 -7.46 -15.04 -20.20
CA TYR A 53 -6.86 -14.92 -18.87
C TYR A 53 -6.13 -13.58 -18.66
N LEU A 54 -5.36 -13.10 -19.63
CA LEU A 54 -4.69 -11.80 -19.54
C LEU A 54 -5.68 -10.64 -19.76
N SER A 55 -6.85 -10.86 -20.36
CA SER A 55 -7.93 -9.87 -20.46
C SER A 55 -8.92 -9.90 -19.29
N GLU A 56 -9.01 -11.02 -18.56
CA GLU A 56 -9.91 -11.25 -17.42
C GLU A 56 -9.17 -11.04 -16.10
N LYS A 57 -7.90 -11.48 -15.97
CA LYS A 57 -6.99 -11.08 -14.88
C LYS A 57 -6.35 -9.71 -15.10
N LYS A 58 -6.26 -9.21 -16.33
CA LYS A 58 -6.13 -7.77 -16.57
C LYS A 58 -7.46 -7.26 -17.12
N GLY A 59 -8.37 -6.93 -16.21
CA GLY A 59 -9.26 -5.81 -16.49
C GLY A 59 -8.39 -4.69 -17.07
N VAL A 60 -8.61 -4.37 -18.35
CA VAL A 60 -7.90 -3.32 -19.08
C VAL A 60 -8.42 -1.97 -18.57
N ILE A 61 -8.20 -1.72 -17.30
CA ILE A 61 -7.71 -0.42 -16.91
C ILE A 61 -6.23 -0.48 -17.27
N ASN A 62 -5.95 0.06 -18.46
CA ASN A 62 -4.62 0.28 -19.01
C ASN A 62 -3.63 0.57 -17.85
N VAL A 63 -2.50 -0.13 -17.81
CA VAL A 63 -1.47 0.07 -16.76
C VAL A 63 -1.16 1.56 -16.57
N GLN A 64 -1.22 2.34 -17.65
CA GLN A 64 -1.12 3.81 -17.60
C GLN A 64 -2.24 4.47 -16.78
N LYS A 65 -3.50 4.07 -16.96
CA LYS A 65 -4.65 4.56 -16.16
C LYS A 65 -4.49 4.20 -14.69
N LYS A 66 -3.99 2.99 -14.40
CA LYS A 66 -3.72 2.57 -13.01
C LYS A 66 -2.56 3.36 -12.39
N LEU A 67 -1.50 3.63 -13.16
CA LEU A 67 -0.39 4.49 -12.74
C LEU A 67 -0.87 5.92 -12.49
N LEU A 68 -1.68 6.50 -13.38
CA LEU A 68 -2.29 7.83 -13.18
C LEU A 68 -3.10 7.91 -11.88
N LEU A 69 -3.90 6.88 -11.58
CA LEU A 69 -4.64 6.82 -10.32
C LEU A 69 -3.72 6.60 -9.11
N GLN A 70 -2.61 5.88 -9.26
CA GLN A 70 -1.60 5.73 -8.21
C GLN A 70 -0.85 7.03 -7.95
N ASP A 71 -0.50 7.79 -8.99
CA ASP A 71 0.16 9.08 -8.89
C ASP A 71 -0.79 10.10 -8.27
N TRP A 72 -2.05 10.15 -8.74
CA TRP A 72 -3.07 10.95 -8.07
C TRP A 72 -3.21 10.58 -6.59
N LEU A 73 -3.28 9.28 -6.25
CA LEU A 73 -3.34 8.86 -4.84
C LEU A 73 -2.11 9.32 -4.07
N ARG A 74 -0.92 9.22 -4.64
CA ARG A 74 0.33 9.64 -3.99
C ARG A 74 0.32 11.14 -3.69
N ASP A 75 -0.03 11.95 -4.68
CA ASP A 75 -0.12 13.41 -4.58
C ASP A 75 -1.22 13.85 -3.61
N ASN A 76 -2.18 12.96 -3.34
CA ASN A 76 -3.32 13.19 -2.46
C ASN A 76 -3.26 12.34 -1.18
N HIS A 77 -2.06 11.88 -0.80
CA HIS A 77 -1.79 11.11 0.43
C HIS A 77 -2.73 9.91 0.65
N TYR A 78 -3.07 9.23 -0.43
CA TYR A 78 -3.94 8.06 -0.50
C TYR A 78 -5.34 8.31 0.09
N ARG A 79 -5.86 9.54 -0.02
CA ARG A 79 -7.26 9.82 0.30
C ARG A 79 -8.20 9.16 -0.71
N THR A 80 -9.29 8.59 -0.21
CA THR A 80 -10.35 7.98 -1.04
C THR A 80 -11.49 8.95 -1.34
N GLU A 81 -11.52 10.09 -0.66
CA GLU A 81 -12.50 11.14 -0.87
C GLU A 81 -12.08 11.98 -2.07
N VAL A 82 -12.81 11.80 -3.17
CA VAL A 82 -12.60 12.53 -4.43
C VAL A 82 -13.73 13.54 -4.58
N THR A 83 -13.39 14.81 -4.75
CA THR A 83 -14.38 15.88 -5.01
C THR A 83 -14.98 15.74 -6.41
N SER A 84 -16.10 16.42 -6.67
CA SER A 84 -16.77 16.36 -7.97
C SER A 84 -15.87 16.84 -9.13
N SER A 85 -15.06 17.88 -8.90
CA SER A 85 -14.10 18.41 -9.88
C SER A 85 -12.94 17.46 -10.14
N GLU A 86 -12.35 16.89 -9.08
CA GLU A 86 -11.29 15.89 -9.19
C GLU A 86 -11.77 14.63 -9.91
N MET A 87 -12.99 14.18 -9.61
CA MET A 87 -13.58 13.02 -10.27
C MET A 87 -13.77 13.30 -11.77
N HIS A 88 -14.17 14.51 -12.15
CA HIS A 88 -14.31 14.88 -13.56
C HIS A 88 -12.96 14.84 -14.28
N HIS A 89 -11.92 15.42 -13.68
CA HIS A 89 -10.57 15.40 -14.21
C HIS A 89 -10.00 13.97 -14.34
N LEU A 90 -10.26 13.11 -13.35
CA LEU A 90 -9.85 11.70 -13.41
C LEU A 90 -10.59 10.93 -14.51
N MET A 91 -11.88 11.21 -14.72
CA MET A 91 -12.64 10.62 -15.83
C MET A 91 -12.07 11.04 -17.19
N GLU A 92 -11.74 12.32 -17.38
CA GLU A 92 -11.12 12.81 -18.63
C GLU A 92 -9.72 12.21 -18.85
N SER A 93 -8.91 12.15 -17.79
CA SER A 93 -7.51 11.69 -17.88
C SER A 93 -7.39 10.17 -18.05
N THR A 94 -8.36 9.41 -17.55
CA THR A 94 -8.30 7.94 -17.55
C THR A 94 -9.31 7.31 -18.50
N ASP A 95 -10.28 8.05 -19.02
CA ASP A 95 -11.37 7.49 -19.83
C ASP A 95 -12.03 6.28 -19.12
N LEU A 96 -12.31 6.44 -17.83
CA LEU A 96 -12.96 5.47 -16.97
C LEU A 96 -14.26 6.05 -16.43
N SER A 97 -15.24 5.19 -16.18
CA SER A 97 -16.45 5.62 -15.49
C SER A 97 -16.17 5.95 -14.01
N ARG A 98 -17.03 6.80 -13.43
CA ARG A 98 -16.99 7.14 -12.00
C ARG A 98 -16.96 5.91 -11.08
N VAL A 99 -17.70 4.85 -11.45
CA VAL A 99 -17.75 3.60 -10.66
C VAL A 99 -16.40 2.88 -10.72
N GLN A 100 -15.84 2.70 -11.92
CA GLN A 100 -14.53 2.07 -12.11
C GLN A 100 -13.41 2.82 -11.37
N ILE A 101 -13.40 4.15 -11.42
CA ILE A 101 -12.41 4.97 -10.70
C ILE A 101 -12.52 4.73 -9.19
N ARG A 102 -13.73 4.73 -8.62
CA ARG A 102 -13.93 4.49 -7.18
C ARG A 102 -13.47 3.10 -6.74
N ASP A 103 -13.83 2.09 -7.52
CA ASP A 103 -13.45 0.70 -7.21
C ASP A 103 -11.93 0.54 -7.24
N LEU A 104 -11.27 1.14 -8.25
CA LEU A 104 -9.82 1.09 -8.37
C LEU A 104 -9.10 1.86 -7.27
N LEU A 105 -9.54 3.07 -6.95
CA LEU A 105 -8.94 3.85 -5.86
C LEU A 105 -9.07 3.08 -4.54
N THR A 106 -10.22 2.45 -4.30
CA THR A 106 -10.44 1.60 -3.13
C THR A 106 -9.47 0.42 -3.10
N GLN A 107 -9.33 -0.31 -4.21
CA GLN A 107 -8.40 -1.43 -4.32
C GLN A 107 -6.93 -1.01 -4.14
N LEU A 108 -6.53 0.09 -4.77
CA LEU A 108 -5.16 0.63 -4.69
C LEU A 108 -4.81 1.05 -3.26
N VAL A 109 -5.73 1.71 -2.57
CA VAL A 109 -5.54 2.08 -1.16
C VAL A 109 -5.50 0.85 -0.26
N GLN A 110 -6.33 -0.17 -0.49
CA GLN A 110 -6.29 -1.42 0.26
C GLN A 110 -4.94 -2.14 0.08
N ASN A 111 -4.44 -2.22 -1.14
CA ASN A 111 -3.14 -2.81 -1.44
C ASN A 111 -2.01 -2.03 -0.75
N HIS A 112 -2.05 -0.69 -0.81
CA HIS A 112 -1.05 0.15 -0.14
C HIS A 112 -1.08 0.01 1.40
N ARG A 113 -2.26 -0.15 1.99
CA ARG A 113 -2.41 -0.41 3.43
C ARG A 113 -1.87 -1.78 3.84
N ALA A 114 -2.02 -2.78 2.97
CA ALA A 114 -1.51 -4.13 3.19
C ALA A 114 0.01 -4.22 3.01
N SER A 115 0.63 -3.23 2.36
CA SER A 115 2.09 -3.17 2.23
C SER A 115 2.75 -3.11 3.60
N PRO A 116 3.81 -3.89 3.84
CA PRO A 116 4.56 -3.85 5.08
C PRO A 116 5.18 -2.46 5.26
N ILE A 117 5.05 -1.93 6.48
CA ILE A 117 5.68 -0.65 6.85
C ILE A 117 7.19 -0.87 6.88
N GLN A 118 7.92 -0.08 6.11
CA GLN A 118 9.37 -0.15 6.07
C GLN A 118 9.99 0.44 7.34
N PRO A 119 11.11 -0.10 7.85
CA PRO A 119 11.79 0.43 9.03
C PRO A 119 12.13 1.92 8.90
N GLU A 120 12.61 2.34 7.72
CA GLU A 120 12.97 3.74 7.43
C GLU A 120 11.79 4.71 7.60
N GLN A 121 10.58 4.30 7.19
CA GLN A 121 9.37 5.10 7.36
C GLN A 121 9.00 5.25 8.85
N ARG A 122 9.24 4.21 9.64
CA ARG A 122 9.01 4.23 11.09
C ARG A 122 10.02 5.14 11.79
N ASP A 123 11.27 5.12 11.36
CA ASP A 123 12.33 5.95 11.93
C ASP A 123 12.07 7.45 11.73
N ILE A 124 11.49 7.84 10.58
CA ILE A 124 11.05 9.22 10.33
C ILE A 124 10.03 9.66 11.39
N LEU A 125 8.99 8.84 11.64
CA LEU A 125 7.98 9.17 12.66
C LEU A 125 8.59 9.24 14.06
N LEU A 126 9.44 8.28 14.44
CA LEU A 126 10.03 8.23 15.77
C LEU A 126 10.97 9.41 16.03
N ARG A 127 11.74 9.82 15.02
CA ARG A 127 12.58 11.02 15.09
C ARG A 127 11.74 12.27 15.30
N TRP A 128 10.68 12.44 14.49
CA TRP A 128 9.77 13.58 14.63
C TRP A 128 9.12 13.62 16.02
N LEU A 129 8.61 12.48 16.52
CA LEU A 129 8.00 12.42 17.84
C LEU A 129 8.99 12.77 18.95
N LYS A 130 10.24 12.32 18.84
CA LYS A 130 11.29 12.64 19.81
C LYS A 130 11.63 14.14 19.82
N GLU A 131 11.65 14.77 18.65
CA GLU A 131 11.87 16.22 18.51
C GLU A 131 10.71 17.08 19.07
N HIS A 132 9.51 16.49 19.19
CA HIS A 132 8.28 17.16 19.62
C HIS A 132 7.72 16.58 20.93
N ASP A 133 8.59 16.01 21.77
CA ASP A 133 8.26 15.46 23.10
C ASP A 133 7.03 14.52 23.11
N TYR A 134 6.90 13.70 22.07
CA TYR A 134 5.81 12.75 21.88
C TYR A 134 4.40 13.39 21.90
N THR A 135 4.29 14.66 21.50
CA THR A 135 3.02 15.36 21.36
C THR A 135 2.26 14.95 20.09
N LYS A 136 0.95 15.24 20.06
CA LYS A 136 0.11 14.95 18.88
C LYS A 136 0.42 15.96 17.76
N PRO A 137 0.77 15.52 16.54
CA PRO A 137 1.00 16.43 15.43
C PRO A 137 -0.28 17.18 15.06
N SER A 138 -0.11 18.48 14.84
CA SER A 138 -1.08 19.40 14.25
C SER A 138 -1.44 18.99 12.81
N LYS A 139 -2.40 19.70 12.22
CA LYS A 139 -2.88 19.38 10.86
C LYS A 139 -1.80 19.54 9.80
N SER A 140 -0.95 20.58 9.89
CA SER A 140 0.15 20.83 8.96
C SER A 140 1.29 19.82 9.12
N GLU A 141 1.64 19.47 10.37
CA GLU A 141 2.69 18.49 10.66
C GLU A 141 2.28 17.09 10.19
N ARG A 142 1.00 16.74 10.31
CA ARG A 142 0.46 15.49 9.76
C ARG A 142 0.65 15.40 8.25
N LEU A 143 0.45 16.49 7.51
CA LEU A 143 0.67 16.50 6.06
C LEU A 143 2.15 16.26 5.74
N THR A 144 3.04 16.94 6.45
CA THR A 144 4.50 16.77 6.29
C THR A 144 4.93 15.32 6.59
N LEU A 145 4.34 14.70 7.62
CA LEU A 145 4.59 13.29 7.95
C LEU A 145 4.03 12.33 6.89
N LEU A 146 2.87 12.62 6.29
CA LEU A 146 2.32 11.80 5.21
C LEU A 146 3.19 11.89 3.94
N GLU A 147 3.68 13.07 3.60
CA GLU A 147 4.61 13.30 2.48
C GLU A 147 5.92 12.55 2.66
N SER A 148 6.55 12.69 3.84
CA SER A 148 7.85 12.08 4.12
C SER A 148 7.80 10.57 4.30
N THR A 149 6.70 10.02 4.81
CA THR A 149 6.57 8.56 5.03
C THR A 149 5.90 7.84 3.87
N GLY A 150 5.12 8.54 3.03
CA GLY A 150 4.26 7.93 2.01
C GLY A 150 3.11 7.08 2.60
N TRP A 151 2.82 7.21 3.88
CA TRP A 151 1.75 6.47 4.54
C TRP A 151 0.36 7.02 4.20
N THR A 152 -0.66 6.18 4.38
CA THR A 152 -2.05 6.64 4.45
C THR A 152 -2.31 7.35 5.78
N SER A 153 -3.29 8.28 5.83
CA SER A 153 -3.73 8.94 7.08
C SER A 153 -4.06 7.94 8.19
N ARG A 154 -4.61 6.77 7.84
CA ARG A 154 -4.92 5.70 8.79
C ARG A 154 -3.66 5.04 9.34
N GLN A 155 -2.69 4.71 8.48
CA GLN A 155 -1.41 4.16 8.91
C GLN A 155 -0.69 5.15 9.84
N LEU A 156 -0.59 6.43 9.46
CA LEU A 156 0.03 7.45 10.29
C LEU A 156 -0.64 7.58 11.67
N THR A 157 -1.98 7.64 11.70
CA THR A 157 -2.74 7.72 12.96
C THR A 157 -2.47 6.51 13.87
N GLU A 158 -2.47 5.31 13.29
CA GLU A 158 -2.22 4.08 14.04
C GLU A 158 -0.77 4.00 14.53
N GLN A 159 0.21 4.45 13.74
CA GLN A 159 1.61 4.46 14.15
C GLN A 159 1.90 5.50 15.23
N ILE A 160 1.32 6.71 15.15
CA ILE A 160 1.40 7.70 16.22
C ILE A 160 0.82 7.13 17.51
N ARG A 161 -0.37 6.52 17.44
CA ARG A 161 -1.03 5.90 18.61
C ARG A 161 -0.14 4.83 19.25
N ARG A 162 0.46 3.96 18.44
CA ARG A 162 1.36 2.90 18.91
C ARG A 162 2.63 3.47 19.54
N ALA A 163 3.28 4.42 18.89
CA ALA A 163 4.52 5.02 19.38
C ALA A 163 4.29 5.79 20.69
N MET A 164 3.21 6.56 20.79
CA MET A 164 2.83 7.25 22.02
C MET A 164 2.52 6.26 23.14
N HIS A 165 1.75 5.20 22.88
CA HIS A 165 1.45 4.19 23.90
C HIS A 165 2.72 3.48 24.38
N GLN A 166 3.63 3.12 23.48
CA GLN A 166 4.90 2.51 23.84
C GLN A 166 5.74 3.44 24.71
N HIS A 167 5.83 4.73 24.36
CA HIS A 167 6.53 5.72 25.18
C HIS A 167 5.91 5.87 26.57
N HIS A 168 4.58 5.96 26.68
CA HIS A 168 3.90 6.08 27.98
C HIS A 168 4.07 4.82 28.85
N SER A 169 4.08 3.64 28.23
CA SER A 169 4.35 2.39 28.96
C SER A 169 5.80 2.36 29.49
N ILE A 170 6.78 2.79 28.69
CA ILE A 170 8.19 2.83 29.11
C ILE A 170 8.42 3.90 30.18
N SER A 171 7.82 5.09 30.06
CA SER A 171 7.94 6.14 31.08
C SER A 171 7.31 5.76 32.42
N HIS A 172 6.28 4.89 32.41
CA HIS A 172 5.69 4.36 33.64
C HIS A 172 6.55 3.28 34.30
N ASP A 173 7.32 2.51 33.54
CA ASP A 173 8.29 1.56 34.10
C ASP A 173 9.53 2.27 34.66
N GLU A 174 10.00 3.36 34.04
CA GLU A 174 11.13 4.16 34.53
C GLU A 174 10.79 5.02 35.77
N SER A 175 9.51 5.29 36.02
CA SER A 175 9.04 5.94 37.27
C SER A 175 8.88 4.96 38.45
N GLY A 176 9.29 3.70 38.27
CA GLY A 176 9.50 2.72 39.34
C GLY A 176 10.76 2.97 40.19
N GLN A 177 11.34 4.18 40.17
CA GLN A 177 12.30 4.58 41.20
C GLN A 177 11.56 4.75 42.53
N ILE A 178 11.83 3.83 43.45
CA ILE A 178 11.54 4.01 44.88
C ILE A 178 12.04 5.41 45.25
N PRO A 179 11.19 6.33 45.74
CA PRO A 179 11.59 7.70 46.07
C PRO A 179 12.85 7.69 46.92
N GLU A 180 13.80 8.58 46.63
CA GLU A 180 15.01 8.77 47.45
C GLU A 180 14.56 9.17 48.86
N GLY A 181 14.64 8.22 49.80
CA GLY A 181 14.09 8.29 51.15
C GLY A 181 13.16 7.13 51.53
N ALA A 182 12.46 6.52 50.57
CA ALA A 182 11.65 5.31 50.80
C ALA A 182 12.51 4.04 50.90
N LYS A 183 13.71 4.03 50.29
CA LYS A 183 14.68 2.94 50.47
C LYS A 183 15.15 2.81 51.92
N ASP A 184 15.41 3.94 52.59
CA ASP A 184 15.89 3.94 53.97
C ASP A 184 14.79 3.46 54.92
N VAL A 185 13.55 3.89 54.70
CA VAL A 185 12.37 3.42 55.47
C VAL A 185 12.12 1.92 55.27
N ILE A 186 12.28 1.39 54.06
CA ILE A 186 12.11 -0.04 53.77
C ILE A 186 13.26 -0.87 54.36
N LEU A 187 14.51 -0.36 54.30
CA LEU A 187 15.66 -0.99 54.94
C LEU A 187 15.51 -0.99 56.46
N GLU A 188 15.07 0.11 57.06
CA GLU A 188 14.82 0.20 58.49
C GLU A 188 13.67 -0.71 58.95
N TRP A 189 12.63 -0.88 58.11
CA TRP A 189 11.55 -1.83 58.36
C TRP A 189 12.02 -3.30 58.30
N LEU A 190 12.84 -3.64 57.30
CA LEU A 190 13.42 -4.99 57.12
C LEU A 190 14.45 -5.34 58.21
N ILE A 191 15.21 -4.36 58.70
CA ILE A 191 16.17 -4.58 59.81
C ILE A 191 15.44 -4.78 61.14
N ASN A 192 14.29 -4.13 61.34
CA ASN A 192 13.51 -4.24 62.58
C ASN A 192 12.54 -5.43 62.60
N HIS A 193 12.43 -6.19 61.52
CA HIS A 193 11.61 -7.39 61.43
C HIS A 193 12.49 -8.53 60.90
N ASP A 194 13.12 -9.27 61.82
CA ASP A 194 13.99 -10.41 61.54
C ASP A 194 13.33 -11.38 60.54
N PHE A 195 13.94 -11.53 59.37
CA PHE A 195 13.78 -12.66 58.45
C PHE A 195 14.99 -13.58 58.55
#